data_AF-A0A813FWT8-F1
#
_entry.id   AF-A0A813FWT8-F1
#
_cell.length_a   1.000
_cell.length_b   1.000
_cell.length_c   1.000
_cell.angle_alpha   90.00
_cell.angle_beta   90.00
_cell.angle_gamma   90.00
#
_symmetry.space_group_name_H-M   'P 1'
#
loop_
_entity.id
_entity.type
_entity.pdbx_description
1 polymer ?
#
loop_
_entity_poly.entity_id
_entity_poly.type
_entity_poly.pdbx_seq_one_letter_code
_entity_poly.pdbx_strand_id
1 'polypeptide(L)'
;DVGICKTYSQGLLFPLFPNEHEWSDGLRVALYGAGLIFVFIGIHFLVDKLMEAIDVIQNRKIRVRNKKTGKLVTKVRWSGAFCNLLLLVLGQSSPEILLSNTEIIRNKMHYGLIGPLTIVGSASVHVMFIVGVCIISAPKGELRKVKDIGLFGVTFFLALGTCLWFVLITNITSPDVIELWEGVLTLLIPPVIIIIAGCWDYGVFGRRNEDIARFLEQK
;
A
#
# COMPACT_ATOMS: atom_id res chain seq x y z
N ASP A 1 -0.46 46.91 -8.31
CA ASP A 1 -1.32 45.73 -8.48
C ASP A 1 -0.73 44.78 -9.51
N VAL A 2 0.09 43.86 -9.01
CA VAL A 2 0.88 42.93 -9.82
C VAL A 2 -0.02 41.76 -10.18
N GLY A 3 -0.37 41.65 -11.47
CA GLY A 3 -1.15 40.54 -12.02
C GLY A 3 -0.41 39.23 -11.85
N ILE A 4 -0.86 38.41 -10.90
CA ILE A 4 -0.30 37.08 -10.63
C ILE A 4 -0.74 36.14 -11.75
N CYS A 5 0.24 35.71 -12.56
CA CYS A 5 0.30 34.50 -13.38
C CYS A 5 -0.90 34.16 -14.29
N LYS A 6 -0.82 34.59 -15.55
CA LYS A 6 -1.50 33.95 -16.71
C LYS A 6 -0.54 33.15 -17.60
N THR A 7 0.52 32.59 -17.03
CA THR A 7 1.37 31.60 -17.72
C THR A 7 0.98 30.22 -17.19
N TYR A 8 -0.10 29.67 -17.73
CA TYR A 8 -0.53 28.31 -17.39
C TYR A 8 0.44 27.31 -18.03
N SER A 9 1.27 26.69 -17.19
CA SER A 9 1.93 25.42 -17.51
C SER A 9 0.85 24.45 -17.98
N GLN A 10 1.11 23.76 -19.10
CA GLN A 10 0.31 22.60 -19.51
C GLN A 10 0.10 21.70 -18.28
N GLY A 11 -1.17 21.48 -17.92
CA GLY A 11 -1.52 20.62 -16.79
C GLY A 11 -0.88 19.25 -16.96
N LEU A 12 -0.37 18.67 -15.87
CA LEU A 12 0.44 17.44 -15.89
C LEU A 12 -0.36 16.20 -16.32
N LEU A 13 -1.71 16.23 -16.24
CA LEU A 13 -2.56 15.08 -16.56
C LEU A 13 -3.89 15.43 -17.25
N PHE A 14 -4.44 16.63 -17.05
CA PHE A 14 -5.75 17.04 -17.58
C PHE A 14 -5.66 18.39 -18.31
N PRO A 15 -5.56 18.35 -19.64
CA PRO A 15 -6.43 19.17 -20.47
C PRO A 15 -7.29 18.22 -21.31
N LEU A 16 -8.52 17.93 -20.87
CA LEU A 16 -9.43 17.09 -21.64
C LEU A 16 -9.92 17.79 -22.91
N PHE A 17 -9.89 19.13 -22.92
CA PHE A 17 -10.35 19.94 -24.06
C PHE A 17 -9.37 21.07 -24.41
N PRO A 18 -9.13 21.34 -25.71
CA PRO A 18 -8.18 22.37 -26.16
C PRO A 18 -8.46 23.81 -25.69
N ASN A 19 -9.67 24.13 -25.21
CA ASN A 19 -10.09 25.49 -24.81
C ASN A 19 -10.70 25.57 -23.40
N GLU A 20 -10.36 24.63 -22.50
CA GLU A 20 -10.92 24.56 -21.13
C GLU A 20 -10.62 25.80 -20.26
N HIS A 21 -9.58 26.57 -20.62
CA HIS A 21 -9.19 27.81 -19.94
C HIS A 21 -10.15 28.99 -20.23
N GLU A 22 -10.96 28.93 -21.29
CA GLU A 22 -11.87 30.04 -21.66
C GLU A 22 -13.22 29.97 -20.94
N TRP A 23 -13.49 28.89 -20.21
CA TRP A 23 -14.77 28.68 -19.54
C TRP A 23 -14.90 29.49 -18.25
N SER A 24 -16.14 29.80 -17.85
CA SER A 24 -16.39 30.54 -16.62
C SER A 24 -15.88 29.75 -15.39
N ASP A 25 -15.24 30.45 -14.46
CA ASP A 25 -14.60 29.83 -13.29
C ASP A 25 -15.58 28.98 -12.48
N GLY A 26 -16.84 29.41 -12.35
CA GLY A 26 -17.89 28.66 -11.65
C GLY A 26 -18.25 27.33 -12.32
N LEU A 27 -18.32 27.29 -13.65
CA LEU A 27 -18.64 26.07 -14.39
C LEU A 27 -17.48 25.08 -14.34
N ARG A 28 -16.24 25.56 -14.38
CA ARG A 28 -15.03 24.74 -14.21
C ARG A 28 -14.96 24.09 -12.83
N VAL A 29 -15.20 24.87 -11.76
CA VAL A 29 -15.24 24.33 -10.39
C VAL A 29 -16.35 23.30 -10.23
N ALA A 30 -17.54 23.55 -10.80
CA ALA A 30 -18.66 22.61 -10.74
C ALA A 30 -18.36 21.29 -11.48
N LEU A 31 -17.79 21.36 -12.69
CA LEU A 31 -17.44 20.16 -13.47
C LEU A 31 -16.31 19.35 -12.83
N TYR A 32 -15.25 20.00 -12.35
CA TYR A 32 -14.18 19.31 -11.63
C TYR A 32 -14.67 18.74 -10.29
N GLY A 33 -15.54 19.46 -9.57
CA GLY A 33 -16.17 18.95 -8.35
C GLY A 33 -17.04 17.72 -8.62
N ALA A 34 -17.87 17.75 -9.66
CA ALA A 34 -18.68 16.60 -10.06
C ALA A 34 -17.81 15.41 -10.50
N GLY A 35 -16.74 15.66 -11.26
CA GLY A 35 -15.78 14.63 -11.65
C GLY A 35 -15.06 14.00 -10.46
N LEU A 36 -14.64 14.81 -9.47
CA LEU A 36 -14.03 14.32 -8.24
C LEU A 36 -14.99 13.45 -7.42
N ILE A 37 -16.24 13.87 -7.27
CA ILE A 37 -17.26 13.08 -6.58
C ILE A 37 -17.50 11.75 -7.30
N PHE A 38 -17.60 11.77 -8.63
CA PHE A 38 -17.78 10.56 -9.44
C PHE A 38 -16.61 9.57 -9.24
N VAL A 39 -15.37 10.06 -9.30
CA VAL A 39 -14.17 9.23 -9.04
C VAL A 39 -14.17 8.71 -7.59
N PHE A 40 -14.56 9.53 -6.61
CA PHE A 40 -14.60 9.12 -5.20
C PHE A 40 -15.60 7.99 -4.95
N ILE A 41 -16.81 8.09 -5.53
CA ILE A 41 -17.81 7.02 -5.48
C ILE A 41 -17.28 5.74 -6.14
N GLY A 42 -16.61 5.86 -7.29
CA GLY A 42 -16.01 4.73 -7.99
C GLY A 42 -14.93 4.02 -7.15
N ILE A 43 -14.04 4.79 -6.51
CA ILE A 43 -13.00 4.26 -5.62
C ILE A 43 -13.62 3.57 -4.41
N HIS A 44 -14.65 4.15 -3.79
CA HIS A 44 -15.35 3.54 -2.64
C HIS A 44 -15.87 2.13 -2.99
N PHE A 45 -16.59 2.01 -4.11
CA PHE A 45 -17.11 0.72 -4.56
C PHE A 45 -16.01 -0.29 -4.87
N LEU A 46 -14.90 0.16 -5.46
CA LEU A 46 -13.74 -0.70 -5.74
C LEU A 46 -13.11 -1.24 -4.45
N VAL A 47 -12.97 -0.40 -3.42
CA VAL A 47 -12.43 -0.79 -2.12
C VAL A 47 -13.35 -1.79 -1.41
N ASP A 48 -14.67 -1.60 -1.47
CA ASP A 48 -15.64 -2.54 -0.88
C ASP A 48 -15.51 -3.94 -1.51
N LYS A 49 -15.47 -4.00 -2.85
CA LYS A 49 -15.31 -5.27 -3.57
C LYS A 49 -13.95 -5.92 -3.34
N LEU A 50 -12.90 -5.12 -3.19
CA LEU A 50 -11.58 -5.62 -2.83
C LEU A 50 -11.58 -6.25 -1.44
N MET A 51 -12.24 -5.63 -0.45
CA MET A 51 -12.37 -6.19 0.90
C MET A 51 -13.16 -7.50 0.92
N GLU A 52 -14.25 -7.58 0.15
CA GLU A 52 -15.01 -8.84 -0.02
C GLU A 52 -14.13 -9.95 -0.62
N ALA A 53 -13.33 -9.64 -1.64
CA ALA A 53 -12.42 -10.60 -2.27
C ALA A 53 -11.32 -11.09 -1.29
N ILE A 54 -10.80 -10.20 -0.44
CA ILE A 54 -9.79 -10.55 0.57
C ILE A 54 -10.31 -11.57 1.55
N ASP A 55 -11.51 -11.36 2.09
CA ASP A 55 -12.09 -12.25 3.09
C ASP A 55 -12.25 -13.67 2.51
N VAL A 56 -12.67 -13.77 1.24
CA VAL A 56 -12.76 -15.06 0.52
C VAL A 56 -11.39 -15.71 0.34
N ILE A 57 -10.35 -14.95 -0.04
CA ILE A 57 -9.00 -15.48 -0.27
C ILE A 57 -8.38 -15.96 1.06
N GLN A 58 -8.52 -15.18 2.13
CA GLN A 58 -7.98 -15.51 3.45
C GLN A 58 -8.69 -16.72 4.07
N ASN A 59 -9.99 -16.89 3.83
CA ASN A 59 -10.76 -18.01 4.38
C ASN A 59 -10.73 -19.28 3.52
N ARG A 60 -10.04 -19.28 2.38
CA ARG A 60 -9.94 -20.45 1.49
C ARG A 60 -9.10 -21.57 2.14
N LYS A 61 -9.78 -22.65 2.53
CA LYS A 61 -9.19 -23.84 3.17
C LYS A 61 -8.89 -24.94 2.15
N ILE A 62 -7.75 -25.61 2.32
CA ILE A 62 -7.40 -26.84 1.59
C ILE A 62 -7.22 -27.98 2.59
N ARG A 63 -7.77 -29.15 2.26
CA ARG A 63 -7.52 -30.39 3.01
C ARG A 63 -6.20 -30.98 2.54
N VAL A 64 -5.18 -30.93 3.40
CA VAL A 64 -3.88 -31.53 3.13
C VAL A 64 -3.75 -32.80 3.97
N ARG A 65 -3.42 -33.92 3.32
CA ARG A 65 -3.16 -35.17 4.03
C ARG A 65 -1.82 -35.05 4.76
N ASN A 66 -1.83 -35.20 6.08
CA ASN A 66 -0.61 -35.10 6.87
C ASN A 66 0.27 -36.33 6.61
N LYS A 67 1.47 -36.12 6.07
CA LYS A 67 2.43 -37.19 5.72
C LYS A 67 2.87 -38.03 6.93
N LYS A 68 2.74 -37.52 8.17
CA LYS A 68 3.16 -38.19 9.40
C LYS A 68 2.05 -38.96 10.12
N THR A 69 0.79 -38.56 9.98
CA THR A 69 -0.34 -39.13 10.76
C THR A 69 -1.49 -39.67 9.91
N GLY A 70 -1.42 -39.56 8.58
CA GLY A 70 -2.45 -40.05 7.65
C GLY A 70 -3.79 -39.30 7.71
N LYS A 71 -4.03 -38.49 8.75
CA LYS A 71 -5.22 -37.67 8.95
C LYS A 71 -5.27 -36.51 7.97
N LEU A 72 -6.47 -36.22 7.46
CA LEU A 72 -6.77 -35.04 6.66
C LEU A 72 -6.79 -33.82 7.57
N VAL A 73 -5.79 -32.95 7.46
CA VAL A 73 -5.75 -31.69 8.21
C VAL A 73 -6.19 -30.58 7.27
N THR A 74 -7.19 -29.81 7.69
CA THR A 74 -7.63 -28.63 6.95
C THR A 74 -6.69 -27.48 7.27
N LYS A 75 -5.89 -27.04 6.29
CA LYS A 75 -4.99 -25.87 6.41
C LYS A 75 -5.51 -24.76 5.51
N VAL A 76 -5.41 -23.52 5.97
CA VAL A 76 -5.68 -22.35 5.12
C VAL A 76 -4.62 -22.31 4.01
N ARG A 77 -5.04 -22.02 2.77
CA ARG A 77 -4.15 -22.06 1.60
C ARG A 77 -3.08 -20.99 1.64
N TRP A 78 -3.47 -19.79 2.04
CA TRP A 78 -2.58 -18.65 2.12
C TRP A 78 -2.50 -18.17 3.56
N SER A 79 -1.31 -17.79 3.99
CA SER A 79 -1.12 -17.07 5.23
C SER A 79 -1.94 -15.77 5.22
N GLY A 80 -2.70 -15.51 6.29
CA GLY A 80 -3.44 -14.25 6.43
C GLY A 80 -2.51 -13.03 6.42
N ALA A 81 -1.33 -13.16 7.03
CA ALA A 81 -0.30 -12.12 7.04
C ALA A 81 0.26 -11.86 5.63
N PHE A 82 0.55 -12.92 4.85
CA PHE A 82 0.99 -12.79 3.46
C PHE A 82 -0.03 -12.05 2.60
N CYS A 83 -1.30 -12.47 2.64
CA CYS A 83 -2.36 -11.83 1.84
C CYS A 83 -2.58 -10.38 2.23
N ASN A 84 -2.59 -10.08 3.54
CA ASN A 84 -2.81 -8.72 4.03
C ASN A 84 -1.64 -7.79 3.64
N LEU A 85 -0.40 -8.23 3.81
CA LEU A 85 0.79 -7.45 3.45
C LEU A 85 0.92 -7.25 1.94
N LEU A 86 0.68 -8.30 1.15
CA LEU A 86 0.73 -8.22 -0.31
C LEU A 86 -0.29 -7.22 -0.84
N LEU A 87 -1.50 -7.24 -0.29
CA LEU A 87 -2.55 -6.33 -0.71
C LEU A 87 -2.31 -4.90 -0.23
N LEU A 88 -1.79 -4.74 0.99
CA LEU A 88 -1.37 -3.43 1.48
C LEU A 88 -0.37 -2.80 0.50
N VAL A 89 0.64 -3.57 0.06
CA VAL A 89 1.70 -3.06 -0.80
C VAL A 89 1.23 -2.83 -2.25
N LEU A 90 0.49 -3.77 -2.84
CA LEU A 90 0.15 -3.68 -4.27
C LEU A 90 -1.15 -2.92 -4.55
N GLY A 91 -2.14 -3.04 -3.68
CA GLY A 91 -3.47 -2.50 -3.92
C GLY A 91 -3.52 -0.98 -3.84
N GLN A 92 -3.00 -0.40 -2.75
CA GLN A 92 -3.12 1.04 -2.52
C GLN A 92 -2.01 1.86 -3.17
N SER A 93 -0.82 1.29 -3.38
CA SER A 93 0.34 2.05 -3.90
C SER A 93 0.48 2.06 -5.42
N SER A 94 -0.38 1.33 -6.14
CA SER A 94 -0.37 1.29 -7.61
C SER A 94 -0.45 2.69 -8.29
N PRO A 95 -1.32 3.62 -7.86
CA PRO A 95 -1.40 4.97 -8.46
C PRO A 95 -0.16 5.82 -8.18
N GLU A 96 0.41 5.69 -6.99
CA GLU A 96 1.58 6.46 -6.53
C GLU A 96 2.84 6.02 -7.26
N ILE A 97 3.03 4.71 -7.42
CA ILE A 97 4.12 4.11 -8.19
C ILE A 97 4.00 4.51 -9.67
N LEU A 98 2.78 4.49 -10.23
CA LEU A 98 2.56 4.90 -11.62
C LEU A 98 2.91 6.37 -11.83
N LEU A 99 2.49 7.25 -10.92
CA LEU A 99 2.82 8.68 -10.96
C LEU A 99 4.34 8.88 -10.92
N SER A 100 5.03 8.24 -9.98
CA SER A 100 6.49 8.32 -9.87
C SER A 100 7.20 7.81 -11.13
N ASN A 101 6.76 6.70 -11.72
CA ASN A 101 7.32 6.19 -12.96
C ASN A 101 7.10 7.14 -14.15
N THR A 102 5.91 7.73 -14.28
CA THR A 102 5.65 8.68 -15.37
C THR A 102 6.52 9.94 -15.27
N GLU A 103 6.81 10.40 -14.05
CA GLU A 103 7.69 11.55 -13.80
C GLU A 103 9.15 11.24 -14.18
N ILE A 104 9.66 10.07 -13.77
CA ILE A 104 11.03 9.63 -14.07
C ILE A 104 11.23 9.43 -15.59
N ILE A 105 10.25 8.83 -16.27
CA ILE A 105 10.29 8.62 -17.73
C ILE A 105 10.29 9.98 -18.46
N ARG A 106 9.46 10.93 -18.02
CA ARG A 106 9.37 12.27 -18.62
C ARG A 106 10.63 13.10 -18.41
N ASN A 107 11.25 12.95 -17.24
CA ASN A 107 12.44 13.70 -16.84
C ASN A 107 13.76 12.99 -17.16
N LYS A 108 13.76 11.98 -18.05
CA LYS A 108 14.97 11.25 -18.49
C LYS A 108 15.83 10.73 -17.32
N MET A 109 15.21 10.04 -16.37
CA MET A 109 15.84 9.48 -15.16
C MET A 109 16.16 10.45 -14.02
N HIS A 110 15.87 11.75 -14.18
CA HIS A 110 15.82 12.67 -13.04
C HIS A 110 14.53 12.47 -12.24
N TYR A 111 14.63 12.30 -10.93
CA TYR A 111 13.43 12.27 -10.11
C TYR A 111 12.89 13.70 -9.97
N GLY A 112 11.59 13.88 -10.21
CA GLY A 112 10.95 15.15 -9.91
C GLY A 112 10.48 15.19 -8.45
N LEU A 113 10.07 16.37 -7.98
CA LEU A 113 9.68 16.57 -6.58
C LEU A 113 8.41 15.78 -6.20
N ILE A 114 7.55 15.47 -7.18
CA ILE A 114 6.18 15.02 -6.92
C ILE A 114 6.18 13.56 -6.45
N GLY A 115 6.95 12.68 -7.09
CA GLY A 115 7.03 11.27 -6.75
C GLY A 115 7.51 11.02 -5.31
N PRO A 116 8.73 11.45 -4.93
CA PRO A 116 9.26 11.30 -3.58
C PRO A 116 8.36 11.90 -2.51
N LEU A 117 7.84 13.11 -2.74
CA LEU A 117 6.98 13.79 -1.78
C LEU A 117 5.63 13.08 -1.59
N THR A 118 5.06 12.54 -2.67
CA THR A 118 3.79 11.80 -2.62
C THR A 118 3.95 10.48 -1.85
N ILE A 119 5.06 9.76 -2.05
CA ILE A 119 5.34 8.50 -1.34
C ILE A 119 5.45 8.74 0.17
N VAL A 120 6.26 9.72 0.60
CA VAL A 120 6.46 10.02 2.03
C VAL A 120 5.21 10.63 2.66
N GLY A 121 4.50 11.48 1.92
CA GLY A 121 3.24 12.09 2.35
C GLY A 121 2.14 11.06 2.59
N SER A 122 1.95 10.12 1.66
CA SER A 122 0.96 9.03 1.79
C SER A 122 1.26 8.14 3.00
N ALA A 123 2.53 7.76 3.20
CA ALA A 123 2.95 7.00 4.37
C ALA A 123 2.61 7.72 5.68
N SER A 124 2.87 9.03 5.77
CA SER A 124 2.59 9.84 6.97
C SER A 124 1.10 9.93 7.29
N VAL A 125 0.25 10.15 6.27
CA VAL A 125 -1.22 10.17 6.42
C VAL A 125 -1.75 8.82 6.89
N HIS A 126 -1.18 7.71 6.42
CA HIS A 126 -1.59 6.38 6.85
C HIS A 126 -1.38 6.19 8.36
N VAL A 127 -0.17 6.45 8.87
CA VAL A 127 0.15 6.17 10.28
C VAL A 127 -0.52 7.17 11.24
N MET A 128 -0.63 8.44 10.86
CA MET A 128 -1.20 9.47 11.75
C MET A 128 -2.72 9.54 11.66
N PHE A 129 -3.28 9.64 10.45
CA PHE A 129 -4.69 9.93 10.26
C PHE A 129 -5.53 8.66 10.14
N ILE A 130 -5.18 7.76 9.20
CA ILE A 130 -6.00 6.56 8.93
C ILE A 130 -6.04 5.64 10.15
N VAL A 131 -4.88 5.35 10.76
CA VAL A 131 -4.82 4.53 11.98
C VAL A 131 -5.60 5.19 13.13
N GLY A 132 -5.50 6.51 13.30
CA GLY A 132 -6.27 7.25 14.31
C GLY A 132 -7.78 7.12 14.12
N VAL A 133 -8.27 7.30 12.89
CA VAL A 133 -9.68 7.10 12.54
C VAL A 133 -10.11 5.66 12.79
N CYS A 134 -9.26 4.66 12.47
CA CYS A 134 -9.54 3.25 12.72
C CYS A 134 -9.69 2.93 14.22
N ILE A 135 -8.92 3.59 15.09
CA ILE A 135 -9.02 3.41 16.55
C ILE A 135 -10.31 4.03 17.09
N ILE A 136 -10.68 5.23 16.62
CA ILE A 136 -11.89 5.93 17.06
C ILE A 136 -13.16 5.23 16.56
N SER A 137 -13.12 4.68 15.34
CA SER A 137 -14.27 4.02 14.71
C SER A 137 -14.55 2.61 15.27
N ALA A 138 -13.69 2.08 16.15
CA ALA A 138 -13.90 0.79 16.76
C ALA A 138 -15.11 0.83 17.74
N PRO A 139 -15.97 -0.21 17.75
CA PRO A 139 -17.13 -0.25 18.63
C PRO A 139 -16.73 -0.24 20.11
N LYS A 140 -17.50 0.47 20.93
CA LYS A 140 -17.21 0.63 22.37
C LYS A 140 -17.25 -0.73 23.08
N GLY A 141 -16.15 -1.09 23.74
CA GLY A 141 -16.04 -2.31 24.55
C GLY A 141 -15.21 -3.45 23.93
N GLU A 142 -14.80 -3.34 22.66
CA GLU A 142 -13.92 -4.33 22.03
C GLU A 142 -12.44 -3.90 22.06
N LEU A 143 -11.59 -4.67 22.76
CA LEU A 143 -10.15 -4.48 22.71
C LEU A 143 -9.56 -5.19 21.48
N ARG A 144 -9.21 -4.42 20.44
CA ARG A 144 -8.45 -4.94 19.29
C ARG A 144 -6.98 -5.06 19.66
N LYS A 145 -6.49 -6.29 19.81
CA LYS A 145 -5.07 -6.59 20.03
C LYS A 145 -4.38 -6.99 18.74
N VAL A 146 -3.14 -6.53 18.56
CA VAL A 146 -2.26 -7.00 17.50
C VAL A 146 -1.88 -8.46 17.80
N LYS A 147 -2.24 -9.37 16.89
CA LYS A 147 -2.06 -10.81 17.07
C LYS A 147 -0.60 -11.23 17.10
N ASP A 148 0.24 -10.62 16.25
CA ASP A 148 1.66 -10.94 16.12
C ASP A 148 2.52 -9.68 16.26
N ILE A 149 2.87 -9.34 17.51
CA ILE A 149 3.70 -8.18 17.85
C ILE A 149 5.12 -8.33 17.25
N GLY A 150 5.64 -9.56 17.16
CA GLY A 150 6.97 -9.82 16.59
C GLY A 150 7.06 -9.48 15.09
N LEU A 151 6.10 -9.97 14.30
CA LEU A 151 6.03 -9.64 12.86
C LEU A 151 5.76 -8.15 12.65
N PHE A 152 4.92 -7.55 13.50
CA PHE A 152 4.67 -6.11 13.49
C PHE A 152 5.95 -5.30 13.73
N GLY A 153 6.75 -5.65 14.76
CA GLY A 153 8.02 -4.99 15.06
C GLY A 153 9.00 -5.08 13.90
N VAL A 154 9.22 -6.27 13.34
CA VAL A 154 10.12 -6.47 12.18
C VAL A 154 9.66 -5.63 10.98
N THR A 155 8.36 -5.63 10.70
CA THR A 155 7.79 -4.86 9.58
C THR A 155 7.95 -3.35 9.81
N PHE A 156 7.76 -2.88 11.03
CA PHE A 156 7.93 -1.47 11.39
C PHE A 156 9.38 -1.00 11.23
N PHE A 157 10.35 -1.75 11.75
CA PHE A 157 11.77 -1.42 11.58
C PHE A 157 12.21 -1.45 10.12
N LEU A 158 11.67 -2.38 9.34
CA LEU A 158 11.99 -2.50 7.93
C LEU A 158 11.34 -1.39 7.08
N ALA A 159 10.15 -0.92 7.45
CA ALA A 159 9.54 0.27 6.87
C ALA A 159 10.39 1.52 7.13
N LEU A 160 10.87 1.71 8.37
CA LEU A 160 11.79 2.81 8.70
C LEU A 160 13.11 2.70 7.93
N GLY A 161 13.68 1.49 7.83
CA GLY A 161 14.88 1.22 7.05
C GLY A 161 14.67 1.50 5.56
N THR A 162 13.49 1.23 5.02
CA THR A 162 13.14 1.54 3.62
C THR A 162 12.98 3.04 3.40
N CYS A 163 12.37 3.78 4.34
CA CYS A 163 12.34 5.24 4.28
C CYS A 163 13.75 5.84 4.31
N LEU A 164 14.63 5.30 5.16
CA LEU A 164 16.04 5.73 5.21
C LEU A 164 16.79 5.39 3.92
N TRP A 165 16.57 4.18 3.37
CA TRP A 165 17.11 3.77 2.08
C TRP A 165 16.68 4.72 0.95
N PHE A 166 15.42 5.14 0.94
CA PHE A 166 14.91 6.09 -0.05
C PHE A 166 15.58 7.47 0.05
N VAL A 167 15.87 7.94 1.27
CA VAL A 167 16.67 9.17 1.49
C VAL A 167 18.11 8.97 1.02
N LEU A 168 18.71 7.79 1.26
CA LEU A 168 20.08 7.46 0.84
C LEU A 168 20.25 7.47 -0.69
N ILE A 169 19.32 6.87 -1.44
CA ILE A 169 19.40 6.85 -2.91
C ILE A 169 19.19 8.24 -3.52
N THR A 170 18.33 9.07 -2.92
CA THR A 170 18.01 10.40 -3.45
C THR A 170 19.05 11.47 -3.09
N ASN A 171 19.69 11.39 -1.92
CA ASN A 171 20.57 12.45 -1.41
C ASN A 171 22.06 12.10 -1.36
N ILE A 172 22.42 10.81 -1.27
CA ILE A 172 23.81 10.40 -0.96
C ILE A 172 24.44 9.62 -2.10
N THR A 173 23.74 8.64 -2.67
CA THR A 173 24.33 7.75 -3.68
C THR A 173 24.35 8.41 -5.05
N SER A 174 23.19 8.90 -5.51
CA SER A 174 23.01 9.49 -6.83
C SER A 174 22.16 10.77 -6.70
N PRO A 175 22.76 11.95 -6.48
CA PRO A 175 21.99 13.17 -6.29
C PRO A 175 21.18 13.48 -7.55
N ASP A 176 19.87 13.66 -7.38
CA ASP A 176 18.91 14.06 -8.42
C ASP A 176 18.69 13.07 -9.59
N VAL A 177 19.23 11.85 -9.51
CA VAL A 177 19.08 10.80 -10.52
C VAL A 177 18.89 9.45 -9.84
N ILE A 178 17.91 8.65 -10.28
CA ILE A 178 17.76 7.27 -9.80
C ILE A 178 18.46 6.35 -10.79
N GLU A 179 19.50 5.66 -10.34
CA GLU A 179 20.18 4.66 -11.17
C GLU A 179 19.34 3.38 -11.28
N LEU A 180 19.48 2.66 -12.40
CA LEU A 180 18.67 1.47 -12.67
C LEU A 180 18.83 0.39 -11.58
N TRP A 181 20.03 0.24 -11.02
CA TRP A 181 20.27 -0.77 -9.98
C TRP A 181 19.62 -0.38 -8.64
N GLU A 182 19.57 0.92 -8.30
CA GLU A 182 18.87 1.43 -7.10
C GLU A 182 17.37 1.17 -7.22
N GLY A 183 16.80 1.41 -8.41
CA GLY A 183 15.41 1.11 -8.74
C GLY A 183 15.10 -0.38 -8.65
N VAL A 184 15.97 -1.23 -9.20
CA VAL A 184 15.80 -2.71 -9.16
C VAL A 184 15.88 -3.24 -7.73
N LEU A 185 16.81 -2.77 -6.91
CA LEU A 185 16.88 -3.16 -5.50
C LEU A 185 15.63 -2.73 -4.74
N THR A 186 15.18 -1.49 -4.95
CA THR A 186 13.98 -0.95 -4.32
C THR A 186 12.73 -1.75 -4.73
N LEU A 187 12.65 -2.21 -5.98
CA LEU A 187 11.58 -3.08 -6.47
C LEU A 187 11.61 -4.48 -5.83
N LEU A 188 12.79 -5.01 -5.52
CA LEU A 188 12.96 -6.35 -4.96
C LEU A 188 12.76 -6.42 -3.44
N ILE A 189 12.93 -5.31 -2.71
CA ILE A 189 12.76 -5.29 -1.25
C ILE A 189 11.34 -5.73 -0.83
N PRO A 190 10.23 -5.12 -1.31
CA PRO A 190 8.88 -5.50 -0.90
C PRO A 190 8.49 -6.98 -1.10
N PRO A 191 8.74 -7.63 -2.26
CA PRO A 191 8.42 -9.04 -2.43
C PRO A 191 9.24 -9.95 -1.51
N VAL A 192 10.50 -9.61 -1.23
CA VAL A 192 11.33 -10.36 -0.27
C VAL A 192 10.71 -10.32 1.13
N ILE A 193 10.22 -9.15 1.57
CA ILE A 193 9.57 -8.97 2.86
C ILE A 193 8.30 -9.81 2.97
N ILE A 194 7.49 -9.81 1.91
CA ILE A 194 6.24 -10.57 1.86
C ILE A 194 6.51 -12.08 1.92
N ILE A 195 7.56 -12.57 1.24
CA ILE A 195 7.98 -13.97 1.31
C ILE A 195 8.45 -14.34 2.72
N ILE A 196 9.25 -13.49 3.36
CA ILE A 196 9.72 -13.71 4.73
C ILE A 196 8.54 -13.76 5.70
N ALA A 197 7.58 -12.84 5.58
CA ALA A 197 6.37 -12.83 6.41
C ALA A 197 5.53 -14.10 6.21
N GLY A 198 5.37 -14.55 4.96
CA GLY A 198 4.72 -15.82 4.66
C GLY A 198 5.43 -17.00 5.30
N CYS A 199 6.76 -17.06 5.22
CA CYS A 199 7.56 -18.12 5.85
C CYS A 199 7.47 -18.12 7.39
N TRP A 200 7.40 -16.94 8.00
CA TRP A 200 7.16 -16.77 9.43
C TRP A 200 5.81 -17.39 9.83
N ASP A 201 4.77 -17.11 9.05
CA ASP A 201 3.41 -17.59 9.28
C ASP A 201 3.27 -19.11 9.09
N TYR A 202 3.97 -19.69 8.10
CA TYR A 202 4.02 -21.15 7.93
C TYR A 202 4.83 -21.89 9.02
N GLY A 203 5.44 -21.15 9.96
CA GLY A 203 6.16 -21.72 11.09
C GLY A 203 7.52 -22.30 10.72
N VAL A 204 8.11 -21.87 9.61
CA VAL A 204 9.46 -22.30 9.16
C VAL A 204 10.55 -21.83 10.14
N PHE A 205 10.31 -20.70 10.82
CA PHE A 205 11.27 -20.07 11.76
C PHE A 205 10.92 -20.24 13.25
N GLY A 206 9.80 -20.87 13.63
CA GLY A 206 9.51 -21.14 15.05
C GLY A 206 8.04 -21.27 15.44
N ARG A 207 7.70 -22.46 15.96
CA ARG A 207 6.72 -22.78 17.04
C ARG A 207 5.31 -22.15 17.03
N ARG A 208 4.62 -22.05 15.88
CA ARG A 208 3.17 -21.70 15.86
C ARG A 208 2.20 -22.89 15.84
N ASN A 209 2.70 -24.12 15.68
CA ASN A 209 1.85 -25.32 15.65
C ASN A 209 1.33 -25.74 17.04
N GLU A 210 1.88 -25.24 18.15
CA GLU A 210 1.46 -25.62 19.50
C GLU A 210 0.29 -24.77 20.01
N ASP A 211 0.25 -23.48 19.72
CA ASP A 211 -0.80 -22.58 20.24
C ASP A 211 -2.15 -22.81 19.53
N ILE A 212 -2.15 -23.05 18.22
CA ILE A 212 -3.38 -23.34 17.46
C ILE A 212 -3.95 -24.71 17.84
N ALA A 213 -3.11 -25.69 18.17
CA ALA A 213 -3.56 -27.00 18.65
C ALA A 213 -4.25 -26.88 20.01
N ARG A 214 -3.72 -26.06 20.93
CA ARG A 214 -4.35 -25.79 22.24
C ARG A 214 -5.66 -25.01 22.14
N PHE A 215 -5.76 -24.05 21.22
CA PHE A 215 -7.01 -23.32 20.98
C PHE A 215 -8.13 -24.16 20.35
N LEU A 216 -7.78 -25.23 19.61
CA LEU A 216 -8.74 -26.18 19.05
C LEU A 216 -9.13 -27.31 20.03
N GLU A 217 -8.34 -27.54 21.09
CA GLU A 217 -8.71 -28.46 22.18
C GLU A 217 -9.56 -27.78 23.28
N GLN A 218 -9.56 -26.44 23.35
CA GLN A 218 -10.34 -25.67 24.34
C GLN A 218 -11.72 -25.19 23.85
N LYS A 219 -12.15 -25.56 22.64
CA LYS A 219 -13.46 -25.21 22.07
C LYS A 219 -14.19 -26.45 21.58
#